data_AF-A0A351J9S1-F1
#
_entry.id   AF-A0A351J9S1-F1
#
_cell.length_a   1.000
_cell.length_b   1.000
_cell.length_c   1.000
_cell.angle_alpha   90.00
_cell.angle_beta   90.00
_cell.angle_gamma   90.00
#
_symmetry.space_group_name_H-M   'P 1'
#
loop_
_entity.id
_entity.type
_entity.pdbx_description
1 polymer ?
#
loop_
_entity_poly.entity_id
_entity_poly.type
_entity_poly.pdbx_seq_one_letter_code
_entity_poly.pdbx_strand_id
1 'polypeptide(L)'
;AGSACARLLAQAGAKVLLLEKARFPREKSCGGLLSGKTLASIDAPLPDRLVLSKVHGMRMVAEDGKLQAESGHLPGRAVLVDRSQFDWWMVERACQAGAVYRDACEVVRI
;
A
#
# COMPACT_ATOMS: atom_id res chain seq x y z
N ALA A 1 3.44 4.11 3.26
CA ALA A 1 4.74 4.81 3.33
C ALA A 1 5.36 4.67 4.72
N GLY A 2 4.74 5.24 5.77
CA GLY A 2 5.26 5.16 7.15
C GLY A 2 5.52 3.73 7.65
N SER A 3 4.59 2.81 7.44
CA SER A 3 4.73 1.39 7.81
C SER A 3 5.92 0.69 7.12
N ALA A 4 6.13 0.93 5.82
CA ALA A 4 7.27 0.40 5.09
C ALA A 4 8.61 0.92 5.63
N CYS A 5 8.70 2.23 5.91
CA CYS A 5 9.89 2.83 6.52
C CYS A 5 10.14 2.27 7.93
N ALA A 6 9.10 2.22 8.77
CA ALA A 6 9.19 1.70 10.12
C ALA A 6 9.70 0.26 10.14
N ARG A 7 9.21 -0.57 9.21
CA ARG A 7 9.66 -1.94 9.04
C ARG A 7 11.16 -2.02 8.70
N LEU A 8 11.61 -1.28 7.68
CA LEU A 8 13.02 -1.30 7.25
C LEU A 8 13.95 -0.83 8.38
N LEU A 9 13.58 0.22 9.10
CA LEU A 9 14.34 0.73 10.24
C LEU A 9 14.40 -0.28 11.40
N ALA A 10 13.27 -0.93 11.72
CA ALA A 10 13.22 -1.93 12.77
C ALA A 10 14.08 -3.16 12.41
N GLN A 11 14.04 -3.62 11.14
CA GLN A 11 14.92 -4.68 10.63
C GLN A 11 16.41 -4.30 10.71
N ALA A 12 16.74 -3.02 10.54
CA ALA A 12 18.09 -2.51 10.71
C ALA A 12 18.52 -2.34 12.18
N GLY A 13 17.67 -2.72 13.14
CA GLY A 13 17.98 -2.68 14.58
C GLY A 13 17.64 -1.37 15.28
N ALA A 14 16.99 -0.43 14.59
CA ALA A 14 16.53 0.80 15.23
C ALA A 14 15.32 0.54 16.15
N LYS A 15 15.23 1.31 17.25
CA LYS A 15 14.00 1.36 18.07
C LYS A 15 13.01 2.30 17.40
N VAL A 16 11.91 1.75 16.88
CA VAL A 16 10.94 2.49 16.05
C VAL A 16 9.58 2.57 16.75
N LEU A 17 9.01 3.77 16.79
CA LEU A 17 7.61 4.02 17.13
C LEU A 17 6.88 4.58 15.91
N LEU A 18 5.81 3.92 15.50
CA LEU A 18 4.91 4.33 14.43
C LEU A 18 3.60 4.84 15.03
N LEU A 19 3.32 6.14 14.85
CA LEU A 19 2.09 6.79 15.30
C LEU A 19 1.15 7.04 14.13
N GLU A 20 -0.13 6.79 14.32
CA GLU A 20 -1.19 7.09 13.36
C GLU A 20 -2.36 7.78 14.05
N LYS A 21 -2.87 8.85 13.42
CA LYS A 21 -3.94 9.67 13.95
C LYS A 21 -5.28 8.93 13.99
N ALA A 22 -5.58 8.12 12.98
CA ALA A 22 -6.81 7.37 12.89
C ALA A 22 -6.69 5.97 13.54
N ARG A 23 -7.82 5.29 13.76
CA ARG A 23 -7.83 3.86 14.12
C ARG A 23 -7.69 3.00 12.88
N PHE A 24 -6.97 1.87 12.96
CA PHE A 24 -6.85 0.92 11.85
C PHE A 24 -7.60 -0.39 12.18
N PRO A 25 -8.07 -1.13 11.15
CA PRO A 25 -8.13 -0.76 9.74
C PRO A 25 -9.10 0.41 9.49
N ARG A 26 -8.88 1.21 8.43
CA ARG A 26 -9.73 2.36 8.09
C ARG A 26 -9.88 2.58 6.60
N GLU A 27 -10.98 3.23 6.24
CA GLU A 27 -11.16 3.74 4.90
C GLU A 27 -10.27 4.96 4.59
N LYS A 28 -9.81 5.01 3.34
CA LYS A 28 -9.08 6.13 2.76
C LYS A 28 -9.35 6.15 1.27
N SER A 29 -9.81 7.29 0.74
CA SER A 29 -10.11 7.45 -0.68
C SER A 29 -8.85 7.19 -1.52
N CYS A 30 -8.85 6.08 -2.25
CA CYS A 30 -7.82 5.69 -3.21
C CYS A 30 -8.35 4.60 -4.14
N GLY A 31 -7.88 4.55 -5.38
CA GLY A 31 -8.24 3.50 -6.34
C GLY A 31 -7.62 2.12 -6.09
N GLY A 32 -6.79 1.94 -5.06
CA GLY A 32 -6.28 0.63 -4.66
C GLY A 32 -5.27 -0.04 -5.61
N LEU A 33 -4.79 0.66 -6.63
CA LEU A 33 -3.84 0.11 -7.60
C LEU A 33 -2.43 -0.03 -7.01
N LEU A 34 -1.91 -1.25 -6.98
CA LEU A 34 -0.50 -1.53 -6.75
C LEU A 34 0.18 -1.93 -8.07
N SER A 35 1.24 -1.21 -8.43
CA SER A 35 2.06 -1.54 -9.60
C SER A 35 2.96 -2.75 -9.32
N GLY A 36 3.44 -3.40 -10.38
CA GLY A 36 4.35 -4.53 -10.30
C GLY A 36 5.69 -4.14 -9.67
N LYS A 37 6.13 -2.89 -9.89
CA LYS A 37 7.29 -2.32 -9.20
C LYS A 37 7.05 -2.23 -7.69
N THR A 38 5.86 -1.80 -7.28
CA THR A 38 5.47 -1.76 -5.87
C THR A 38 5.40 -3.16 -5.27
N LEU A 39 4.77 -4.11 -5.96
CA LEU A 39 4.73 -5.51 -5.54
C LEU A 39 6.14 -6.09 -5.38
N ALA A 40 7.05 -5.82 -6.31
CA ALA A 40 8.45 -6.28 -6.24
C ALA A 40 9.25 -5.64 -5.09
N SER A 41 8.85 -4.45 -4.61
CA SER A 41 9.47 -3.80 -3.44
C SER A 41 8.99 -4.36 -2.10
N ILE A 42 7.91 -5.14 -2.10
CA ILE A 42 7.40 -5.80 -0.91
C ILE A 42 8.07 -7.17 -0.82
N ASP A 43 8.87 -7.39 0.21
CA ASP A 43 9.60 -8.63 0.46
C ASP A 43 8.73 -9.74 1.07
N ALA A 44 7.51 -9.88 0.54
CA ALA A 44 6.62 -11.00 0.80
C ALA A 44 5.54 -11.09 -0.28
N PRO A 45 5.01 -12.30 -0.51
CA PRO A 45 3.82 -12.46 -1.32
C PRO A 45 2.65 -11.73 -0.67
N LEU A 46 1.85 -11.09 -1.51
CA LEU A 46 0.62 -10.45 -1.08
C LEU A 46 -0.42 -11.54 -0.76
N PRO A 47 -1.07 -11.53 0.43
CA PRO A 47 -2.16 -12.46 0.72
C PRO A 47 -3.33 -12.29 -0.26
N ASP A 48 -3.87 -13.40 -0.77
CA ASP A 48 -4.98 -13.38 -1.74
C ASP A 48 -6.20 -12.60 -1.23
N ARG A 49 -6.47 -12.66 0.08
CA ARG A 49 -7.56 -11.89 0.73
C ARG A 49 -7.47 -10.38 0.56
N LEU A 50 -6.31 -9.85 0.18
CA LEU A 50 -6.12 -8.41 -0.05
C LEU A 50 -6.37 -8.04 -1.52
N VAL A 51 -6.33 -9.00 -2.44
CA VAL A 51 -6.43 -8.76 -3.88
C VAL A 51 -7.90 -8.76 -4.29
N LEU A 52 -8.39 -7.61 -4.74
CA LEU A 52 -9.74 -7.47 -5.28
C LEU A 52 -9.79 -7.92 -6.75
N SER A 53 -8.77 -7.58 -7.54
CA SER A 53 -8.67 -8.01 -8.94
C SER A 53 -7.27 -7.87 -9.51
N LYS A 54 -7.01 -8.56 -10.61
CA LYS A 54 -5.80 -8.38 -11.43
C LYS A 54 -6.07 -7.30 -12.48
N VAL A 55 -5.07 -6.46 -12.74
CA VAL A 55 -5.15 -5.45 -13.79
C VAL A 55 -4.53 -6.00 -15.07
N HIS A 56 -5.27 -5.90 -16.18
CA HIS A 56 -4.89 -6.48 -17.47
C HIS A 56 -4.38 -5.46 -18.49
N GLY A 57 -4.65 -4.17 -18.25
CA GLY A 57 -4.26 -3.07 -19.13
C GLY A 57 -4.76 -1.74 -18.57
N MET A 58 -4.50 -0.68 -19.33
CA MET A 58 -4.95 0.68 -19.01
C MET A 58 -5.42 1.34 -20.29
N ARG A 59 -6.56 2.06 -20.22
CA ARG A 59 -7.04 2.94 -21.28
C ARG A 59 -7.02 4.37 -20.76
N MET A 60 -6.39 5.25 -21.51
CA MET A 60 -6.35 6.69 -21.28
C MET A 60 -7.20 7.36 -22.35
N VAL A 61 -8.11 8.24 -21.94
CA VAL A 61 -9.06 8.93 -22.83
C VAL A 61 -8.96 10.42 -22.53
N ALA A 62 -8.71 11.23 -23.56
CA ALA A 62 -8.75 12.69 -23.43
C ALA A 62 -10.19 13.15 -23.16
N GLU A 63 -10.35 14.33 -22.57
CA GLU A 63 -11.66 14.88 -22.19
C GLU A 63 -12.62 14.99 -23.37
N ASP A 64 -12.11 15.33 -24.55
CA ASP A 64 -12.90 15.43 -25.79
C ASP A 64 -13.20 14.07 -26.45
N GLY A 65 -12.67 12.97 -25.90
CA GLY A 65 -12.81 11.61 -26.40
C GLY A 65 -12.07 11.31 -27.71
N LYS A 66 -11.43 12.31 -28.34
CA LYS A 66 -10.82 12.17 -29.67
C LYS A 66 -9.46 11.49 -29.62
N LEU A 67 -8.71 11.72 -28.55
CA LEU A 67 -7.44 11.06 -28.31
C LEU A 67 -7.62 9.95 -27.28
N GLN A 68 -7.27 8.73 -27.68
CA GLN A 68 -7.28 7.56 -26.81
C GLN A 68 -5.97 6.81 -26.96
N ALA A 69 -5.45 6.31 -25.84
CA ALA A 69 -4.28 5.43 -25.82
C ALA A 69 -4.60 4.21 -24.97
N GLU A 70 -4.23 3.04 -25.47
CA GLU A 70 -4.38 1.78 -24.76
C GLU A 70 -3.01 1.14 -24.56
N SER A 71 -2.76 0.72 -23.34
CA SER A 71 -1.67 -0.21 -23.03
C SER A 71 -2.30 -1.58 -22.83
N GLY A 72 -2.23 -2.40 -23.88
CA GLY A 72 -2.57 -3.81 -23.82
C GLY A 72 -1.43 -4.64 -23.25
N HIS A 73 -1.78 -5.67 -22.48
CA HIS A 73 -0.87 -6.69 -21.95
C HIS A 73 0.01 -6.24 -20.75
N LEU A 74 -0.65 -6.00 -19.60
CA LEU A 74 0.00 -5.94 -18.28
C LEU A 74 -0.32 -7.15 -17.38
N PRO A 75 -0.45 -8.40 -17.87
CA PRO A 75 -0.89 -9.51 -17.03
C PRO A 75 0.07 -9.71 -15.85
N GLY A 76 -0.47 -9.65 -14.63
CA GLY A 76 0.29 -9.85 -13.39
C GLY A 76 1.23 -8.70 -13.02
N ARG A 77 1.20 -7.57 -13.75
CA ARG A 77 2.02 -6.38 -13.46
C ARG A 77 1.32 -5.33 -12.59
N ALA A 78 0.07 -5.52 -12.21
CA ALA A 78 -0.59 -4.71 -11.20
C ALA A 78 -1.83 -5.44 -10.64
N VAL A 79 -2.21 -5.08 -9.42
CA VAL A 79 -3.40 -5.58 -8.74
C VAL A 79 -4.18 -4.44 -8.12
N LEU A 80 -5.50 -4.58 -8.04
CA LEU A 80 -6.32 -3.76 -7.15
C LEU A 80 -6.41 -4.45 -5.80
N VAL A 81 -6.21 -3.69 -4.73
CA VAL A 81 -6.31 -4.18 -3.35
C VAL A 81 -7.36 -3.45 -2.55
N ASP A 82 -7.88 -4.11 -1.53
CA ASP A 82 -8.55 -3.42 -0.43
C ASP A 82 -7.49 -2.59 0.31
N ARG A 83 -7.59 -1.27 0.19
CA ARG A 83 -6.61 -0.34 0.76
C ARG A 83 -6.60 -0.33 2.28
N SER A 84 -7.76 -0.49 2.92
CA SER A 84 -7.87 -0.53 4.38
C SER A 84 -7.10 -1.73 4.92
N GLN A 85 -7.36 -2.90 4.31
CA GLN A 85 -6.74 -4.15 4.71
C GLN A 85 -5.26 -4.24 4.31
N PHE A 86 -4.88 -3.67 3.17
CA PHE A 86 -3.48 -3.59 2.74
C PHE A 86 -2.65 -2.69 3.64
N ASP A 87 -3.15 -1.50 3.96
CA ASP A 87 -2.43 -0.56 4.82
C ASP A 87 -2.27 -1.15 6.24
N TRP A 88 -3.30 -1.83 6.76
CA TRP A 88 -3.21 -2.59 8.02
C TRP A 88 -2.19 -3.73 7.95
N TRP A 89 -2.24 -4.55 6.91
CA TRP A 89 -1.26 -5.63 6.71
C TRP A 89 0.18 -5.13 6.68
N MET A 90 0.43 -3.97 6.07
CA MET A 90 1.76 -3.34 6.09
C MET A 90 2.18 -2.87 7.49
N VAL A 91 1.25 -2.40 8.33
CA VAL A 91 1.51 -2.06 9.74
C VAL A 91 1.84 -3.32 10.54
N GLU A 92 1.07 -4.40 10.38
CA GLU A 92 1.33 -5.68 11.05
C GLU A 92 2.76 -6.19 10.75
N ARG A 93 3.21 -6.07 9.49
CA ARG A 93 4.58 -6.40 9.09
C ARG A 93 5.64 -5.52 9.74
N ALA A 94 5.35 -4.23 9.94
CA ALA A 94 6.26 -3.34 10.66
C ALA A 94 6.38 -3.76 12.13
N CYS A 95 5.26 -4.14 12.76
CA CYS A 95 5.25 -4.66 14.12
C CYS A 95 6.01 -5.99 14.26
N GLN A 96 5.82 -6.90 13.31
CA GLN A 96 6.58 -8.16 13.25
C GLN A 96 8.09 -7.93 13.12
N ALA A 97 8.52 -6.82 12.49
CA ALA A 97 9.92 -6.43 12.40
C ALA A 97 10.45 -5.73 13.68
N GLY A 98 9.60 -5.47 14.68
CA GLY A 98 9.99 -4.85 15.95
C GLY A 98 9.56 -3.40 16.14
N ALA A 99 8.80 -2.81 15.19
CA ALA A 99 8.24 -1.47 15.39
C ALA A 99 7.07 -1.50 16.39
N VAL A 100 7.03 -0.54 17.31
CA VAL A 100 5.86 -0.32 18.16
C VAL A 100 4.85 0.53 17.40
N TYR A 101 3.60 0.07 17.30
CA TYR A 101 2.52 0.83 16.67
C TYR A 101 1.54 1.36 17.70
N ARG A 102 1.07 2.60 17.51
CA ARG A 102 -0.06 3.18 18.25
C ARG A 102 -0.97 3.96 17.30
N ASP A 103 -2.25 3.66 17.38
CA ASP A 103 -3.32 4.34 16.65
C ASP A 103 -3.96 5.44 17.54
N ALA A 104 -4.89 6.21 16.97
CA ALA A 104 -5.54 7.33 17.67
C ALA A 104 -4.54 8.33 18.31
N CYS A 105 -3.35 8.46 17.72
CA CYS A 105 -2.25 9.28 18.21
C CYS A 105 -1.84 10.30 17.15
N GLU A 106 -2.17 11.57 17.38
CA GLU A 106 -1.76 12.68 16.50
C GLU A 106 -0.43 13.28 16.93
N VAL A 107 0.48 13.46 15.98
CA VAL A 107 1.72 14.22 16.19
C VAL A 107 1.42 15.70 16.10
N VAL A 108 1.57 16.44 17.21
CA VAL A 108 1.27 17.88 17.28
C VAL A 108 2.48 18.78 17.00
N ARG A 109 3.70 18.27 17.17
CA ARG A 109 4.98 18.95 16.88
C ARG A 109 6.11 17.93 16.68
N ILE A 110 7.10 18.27 15.86
CA ILE A 110 8.35 17.53 15.63
C ILE A 110 9.51 18.46 15.96
#